data_AF-X0WB67-F1
#
_entry.id   AF-X0WB67-F1
#
_cell.length_a   1.000
_cell.length_b   1.000
_cell.length_c   1.000
_cell.angle_alpha   90.00
_cell.angle_beta   90.00
_cell.angle_gamma   90.00
#
_symmetry.space_group_name_H-M   'P 1'
#
loop_
_entity.id
_entity.type
_entity.pdbx_description
1 polymer ?
#
loop_
_entity_poly.entity_id
_entity_poly.type
_entity_poly.pdbx_seq_one_letter_code
_entity_poly.pdbx_strand_id
1 'polypeptide(L)'
;YDRNTLDFYSITFDNLSSPLTPGKYGGFECPDKPVIAHEAGNFVTFPRIDQIDVWVNAVKPVWLEQTREKLEEMGLFDEWPVWSENSEKLYLLMHKINTEAIRKSPDINGYHWWLFQEYWEKSDGLVDAYFRPKSITPEQVRPFNSDLVILQEGLKRNYRTDETLEVSPAISNYSPVAGESGKLTCIVSIEEQILFEDSFVIDPIDKGLVECRNRLSFSLPEVAEPKRIKVAMTLDFAGNKYSNHWDSWLYPLDIEGNILKNVEFFVSS
;
A
#
# COMPACT_ATOMS: atom_id res chain seq x y z
N TYR A 1 -20.56 21.34 12.59
CA TYR A 1 -20.65 20.07 11.85
C TYR A 1 -21.01 18.91 12.75
N ASP A 2 -20.77 19.01 14.07
CA ASP A 2 -21.31 18.04 15.03
C ASP A 2 -22.84 18.12 15.14
N ARG A 3 -23.51 16.95 15.16
CA ARG A 3 -24.95 16.78 15.36
C ARG A 3 -25.17 15.57 16.26
N ASN A 4 -26.14 15.64 17.18
CA ASN A 4 -26.44 14.53 18.10
C ASN A 4 -26.81 13.20 17.41
N THR A 5 -27.29 13.26 16.16
CA THR A 5 -27.67 12.07 15.37
C THR A 5 -26.51 11.49 14.54
N LEU A 6 -25.33 12.08 14.61
CA LEU A 6 -24.16 11.63 13.88
C LEU A 6 -23.25 10.87 14.84
N ASP A 7 -23.10 9.57 14.65
CA ASP A 7 -22.28 8.72 15.53
C ASP A 7 -20.77 8.81 15.21
N PHE A 8 -20.42 9.19 13.97
CA PHE A 8 -19.04 9.33 13.50
C PHE A 8 -18.94 10.35 12.37
N TYR A 9 -17.75 10.93 12.20
CA TYR A 9 -17.45 11.80 11.06
C TYR A 9 -16.98 10.99 9.86
N SER A 10 -17.61 11.20 8.71
CA SER A 10 -17.13 10.68 7.42
C SER A 10 -16.39 11.80 6.70
N ILE A 11 -15.06 11.72 6.64
CA ILE A 11 -14.21 12.79 6.10
C ILE A 11 -13.52 12.30 4.83
N THR A 12 -13.71 13.01 3.73
CA THR A 12 -12.94 12.80 2.50
C THR A 12 -11.63 13.57 2.62
N PHE A 13 -10.54 12.85 2.87
CA PHE A 13 -9.18 13.41 2.83
C PHE A 13 -8.75 13.64 1.37
N ASP A 14 -7.60 14.29 1.14
CA ASP A 14 -7.15 14.62 -0.21
C ASP A 14 -6.92 13.36 -1.07
N ASN A 15 -7.94 12.99 -1.83
CA ASN A 15 -7.96 11.81 -2.69
C ASN A 15 -7.30 12.04 -4.06
N LEU A 16 -6.90 13.28 -4.37
CA LEU A 16 -6.15 13.63 -5.57
C LEU A 16 -4.64 13.59 -5.33
N SER A 17 -4.22 13.60 -4.07
CA SER A 17 -2.82 13.50 -3.69
C SER A 17 -2.29 12.06 -3.69
N SER A 18 -1.00 11.95 -3.99
CA SER A 18 -0.24 10.71 -3.84
C SER A 18 -0.35 10.16 -2.40
N PRO A 19 -0.39 8.83 -2.19
CA PRO A 19 -0.34 8.25 -0.83
C PRO A 19 0.97 8.59 -0.09
N LEU A 20 1.94 9.14 -0.80
CA LEU A 20 3.25 9.57 -0.29
C LEU A 20 3.24 11.01 0.23
N THR A 21 2.12 11.72 0.10
CA THR A 21 1.98 13.12 0.52
C THR A 21 2.12 13.22 2.04
N PRO A 22 3.14 13.94 2.56
CA PRO A 22 3.35 14.08 3.99
C PRO A 22 2.14 14.70 4.68
N GLY A 23 1.76 14.16 5.84
CA GLY A 23 0.68 14.72 6.66
C GLY A 23 -0.73 14.56 6.10
N LYS A 24 -0.93 13.79 5.02
CA LYS A 24 -2.25 13.57 4.38
C LYS A 24 -3.37 13.20 5.37
N TYR A 25 -3.03 12.42 6.40
CA TYR A 25 -3.97 11.90 7.41
C TYR A 25 -3.75 12.49 8.80
N GLY A 26 -3.16 13.69 8.88
CA GLY A 26 -2.92 14.40 10.15
C GLY A 26 -3.31 15.88 10.07
N GLY A 27 -3.01 16.61 11.14
CA GLY A 27 -3.17 18.07 11.18
C GLY A 27 -4.61 18.57 11.35
N PHE A 28 -5.54 17.70 11.74
CA PHE A 28 -6.87 18.10 12.18
C PHE A 28 -6.99 17.98 13.70
N GLU A 29 -7.80 18.84 14.31
CA GLU A 29 -8.09 18.78 15.74
C GLU A 29 -8.82 17.47 16.06
N CYS A 30 -8.35 16.75 17.08
CA CYS A 30 -8.92 15.46 17.48
C CYS A 30 -10.43 15.62 17.73
N PRO A 31 -11.29 15.00 16.92
CA PRO A 31 -12.73 15.24 17.01
C PRO A 31 -13.36 14.41 18.14
N ASP A 32 -14.44 14.93 18.73
CA ASP A 32 -15.17 14.29 19.84
C ASP A 32 -15.84 12.95 19.50
N LYS A 33 -15.84 12.57 18.21
CA LYS A 33 -16.47 11.37 17.69
C LYS A 33 -15.54 10.66 16.71
N PRO A 34 -15.68 9.34 16.54
CA PRO A 34 -14.83 8.57 15.63
C PRO A 34 -14.78 9.16 14.22
N VAL A 35 -13.64 9.06 13.56
CA VAL A 35 -13.46 9.48 12.16
C VAL A 35 -13.31 8.28 11.25
N ILE A 36 -14.03 8.32 10.14
CA ILE A 36 -13.90 7.40 9.03
C ILE A 36 -13.33 8.16 7.83
N ALA A 37 -12.16 7.72 7.33
CA ALA A 37 -11.62 8.20 6.08
C ALA A 37 -12.48 7.69 4.91
N HIS A 38 -13.24 8.59 4.31
CA HIS A 38 -14.17 8.27 3.23
C HIS A 38 -13.46 8.26 1.87
N GLU A 39 -13.83 7.29 1.02
CA GLU A 39 -13.29 7.14 -0.34
C GLU A 39 -11.75 7.09 -0.38
N ALA A 40 -11.15 6.35 0.54
CA ALA A 40 -9.71 6.30 0.71
C ALA A 40 -9.02 5.62 -0.49
N GLY A 41 -8.31 6.44 -1.28
CA GLY A 41 -7.45 5.99 -2.37
C GLY A 41 -8.19 5.88 -3.71
N ASN A 42 -8.54 7.01 -4.32
CA ASN A 42 -9.12 7.09 -5.66
C ASN A 42 -8.03 6.87 -6.75
N PHE A 43 -7.40 5.69 -6.72
CA PHE A 43 -6.38 5.27 -7.67
C PHE A 43 -7.03 4.45 -8.80
N VAL A 44 -6.46 4.49 -10.00
CA VAL A 44 -6.97 3.75 -11.16
C VAL A 44 -5.88 2.86 -11.77
N THR A 45 -6.30 1.78 -12.40
CA THR A 45 -5.46 0.89 -13.20
C THR A 45 -5.61 1.19 -14.68
N PHE A 46 -4.68 0.71 -15.51
CA PHE A 46 -4.87 0.66 -16.95
C PHE A 46 -6.01 -0.33 -17.25
N PRO A 47 -6.97 0.02 -18.12
CA PRO A 47 -8.16 -0.80 -18.32
C PRO A 47 -7.85 -2.15 -18.95
N ARG A 48 -8.59 -3.18 -18.54
CA ARG A 48 -8.58 -4.50 -19.19
C ARG A 48 -9.44 -4.47 -20.44
N ILE A 49 -8.79 -4.39 -21.61
CA ILE A 49 -9.48 -4.19 -22.89
C ILE A 49 -10.35 -5.40 -23.27
N ASP A 50 -10.01 -6.60 -22.79
CA ASP A 50 -10.84 -7.80 -22.94
C ASP A 50 -12.22 -7.70 -22.27
N GLN A 51 -12.45 -6.69 -21.40
CA GLN A 51 -13.78 -6.43 -20.86
C GLN A 51 -14.80 -6.06 -21.94
N ILE A 52 -14.38 -5.53 -23.10
CA ILE A 52 -15.27 -5.18 -24.22
C ILE A 52 -16.20 -6.36 -24.56
N ASP A 53 -15.67 -7.57 -24.53
CA ASP A 53 -16.40 -8.78 -24.95
C ASP A 53 -17.51 -9.19 -23.98
N VAL A 54 -17.47 -8.73 -22.73
CA VAL A 54 -18.49 -9.06 -21.70
C VAL A 54 -19.58 -7.98 -21.58
N TRP A 55 -19.36 -6.79 -22.13
CA TRP A 55 -20.36 -5.74 -22.25
C TRP A 55 -21.32 -5.99 -23.42
N VAL A 56 -22.19 -7.00 -23.28
CA VAL A 56 -23.07 -7.48 -24.37
C VAL A 56 -24.49 -6.90 -24.40
N ASN A 57 -24.92 -6.18 -23.34
CA ASN A 57 -26.31 -5.77 -23.15
C ASN A 57 -26.51 -4.25 -23.26
N ALA A 58 -27.18 -3.63 -22.28
CA ALA A 58 -27.71 -2.25 -22.35
C ALA A 58 -26.65 -1.13 -22.43
N VAL A 59 -25.37 -1.50 -22.40
CA VAL A 59 -24.24 -0.59 -22.24
C VAL A 59 -23.24 -0.91 -23.33
N LYS A 60 -22.85 0.13 -24.08
CA LYS A 60 -21.66 0.07 -24.94
C LYS A 60 -20.46 0.64 -24.18
N PRO A 61 -19.35 -0.11 -24.04
CA PRO A 61 -18.20 0.32 -23.27
C PRO A 61 -17.30 1.27 -24.07
N VAL A 62 -17.82 2.45 -24.45
CA VAL A 62 -17.15 3.38 -25.37
C VAL A 62 -15.77 3.81 -24.90
N TRP A 63 -15.52 3.86 -23.59
CA TRP A 63 -14.21 4.21 -23.02
C TRP A 63 -13.15 3.12 -23.28
N LEU A 64 -13.55 1.84 -23.28
CA LEU A 64 -12.67 0.72 -23.63
C LEU A 64 -12.42 0.67 -25.13
N GLU A 65 -13.47 0.87 -25.95
CA GLU A 65 -13.35 0.93 -27.41
C GLU A 65 -12.39 2.04 -27.85
N GLN A 66 -12.53 3.25 -27.30
CA GLN A 66 -11.62 4.37 -27.57
C GLN A 66 -10.18 4.08 -27.14
N THR A 67 -9.99 3.41 -26.00
CA THR A 67 -8.66 3.01 -25.54
C THR A 67 -8.04 1.98 -26.49
N ARG A 68 -8.84 1.01 -26.94
CA ARG A 68 -8.42 0.01 -27.93
C ARG A 68 -8.01 0.67 -29.26
N GLU A 69 -8.85 1.53 -29.82
CA GLU A 69 -8.58 2.24 -31.07
C GLU A 69 -7.26 3.02 -30.97
N LYS A 70 -7.05 3.75 -29.87
CA LYS A 70 -5.81 4.48 -29.62
C LYS A 70 -4.57 3.57 -29.55
N LEU A 71 -4.67 2.42 -28.90
CA LEU A 71 -3.56 1.45 -28.85
C LEU A 71 -3.26 0.85 -30.23
N GLU A 72 -4.30 0.56 -31.03
CA GLU A 72 -4.16 0.06 -32.40
C GLU A 72 -3.49 1.11 -33.29
N GLU A 73 -3.89 2.38 -33.21
CA GLU A 73 -3.26 3.51 -33.92
C GLU A 73 -1.77 3.69 -33.56
N MET A 74 -1.41 3.44 -32.30
CA MET A 74 -0.03 3.52 -31.82
C MET A 74 0.80 2.25 -32.14
N GLY A 75 0.17 1.17 -32.62
CA GLY A 75 0.82 -0.13 -32.79
C GLY A 75 1.20 -0.82 -31.48
N LEU A 76 0.52 -0.50 -30.38
CA LEU A 76 0.79 -0.99 -29.02
C LEU A 76 -0.35 -1.84 -28.45
N PHE A 77 -1.28 -2.30 -29.29
CA PHE A 77 -2.42 -3.09 -28.81
C PHE A 77 -1.98 -4.32 -28.01
N ASP A 78 -0.97 -5.05 -28.46
CA ASP A 78 -0.51 -6.26 -27.78
C ASP A 78 0.12 -6.02 -26.39
N GLU A 79 0.40 -4.76 -26.02
CA GLU A 79 0.98 -4.38 -24.73
C GLU A 79 -0.05 -4.24 -23.60
N TRP A 80 -1.35 -4.10 -23.93
CA TRP A 80 -2.40 -3.84 -22.93
C TRP A 80 -2.42 -4.84 -21.76
N PRO A 81 -2.19 -6.16 -21.95
CA PRO A 81 -2.23 -7.11 -20.83
C PRO A 81 -1.15 -6.81 -19.79
N VAL A 82 0.06 -6.50 -20.25
CA VAL A 82 1.21 -6.20 -19.38
C VAL A 82 1.01 -4.87 -18.66
N TRP A 83 0.44 -3.86 -19.33
CA TRP A 83 0.15 -2.57 -18.72
C TRP A 83 -0.93 -2.68 -17.64
N SER A 84 -2.01 -3.43 -17.92
CA SER A 84 -3.04 -3.72 -16.94
C SER A 84 -2.46 -4.40 -15.71
N GLU A 85 -1.74 -5.51 -15.87
CA GLU A 85 -1.17 -6.27 -14.75
C GLU A 85 -0.18 -5.43 -13.92
N ASN A 86 0.71 -4.67 -14.57
CA ASN A 86 1.67 -3.83 -13.85
C ASN A 86 1.00 -2.65 -13.15
N SER A 87 -0.03 -2.06 -13.74
CA SER A 87 -0.81 -1.00 -13.09
C SER A 87 -1.62 -1.53 -11.91
N GLU A 88 -2.11 -2.77 -11.95
CA GLU A 88 -2.78 -3.44 -10.83
C GLU A 88 -1.82 -3.68 -9.65
N LYS A 89 -0.57 -4.06 -9.93
CA LYS A 89 0.49 -4.15 -8.90
C LYS A 89 0.79 -2.77 -8.27
N LEU A 90 0.87 -1.73 -9.09
CA LEU A 90 1.06 -0.36 -8.59
C LEU A 90 -0.13 0.12 -7.77
N TYR A 91 -1.35 -0.12 -8.22
CA TYR A 91 -2.59 0.18 -7.50
C TYR A 91 -2.58 -0.46 -6.10
N LEU A 92 -2.22 -1.74 -6.02
CA LEU A 92 -2.11 -2.44 -4.74
C LEU A 92 -1.05 -1.81 -3.83
N LEU A 93 0.13 -1.46 -4.36
CA LEU A 93 1.19 -0.79 -3.60
C LEU A 93 0.73 0.57 -3.08
N MET A 94 0.04 1.36 -3.90
CA MET A 94 -0.50 2.66 -3.52
C MET A 94 -1.53 2.52 -2.39
N HIS A 95 -2.44 1.55 -2.48
CA HIS A 95 -3.39 1.26 -1.41
C HIS A 95 -2.72 0.75 -0.14
N LYS A 96 -1.70 -0.10 -0.24
CA LYS A 96 -0.92 -0.54 0.93
C LYS A 96 -0.36 0.66 1.68
N ILE A 97 0.33 1.56 0.98
CA ILE A 97 0.91 2.76 1.59
C ILE A 97 -0.20 3.65 2.18
N ASN A 98 -1.30 3.85 1.44
CA ASN A 98 -2.40 4.70 1.86
C ASN A 98 -3.10 4.18 3.12
N THR A 99 -3.44 2.89 3.14
CA THR A 99 -4.11 2.23 4.26
C THR A 99 -3.19 2.15 5.47
N GLU A 100 -1.91 1.84 5.30
CA GLU A 100 -0.95 1.86 6.42
C GLU A 100 -0.82 3.28 7.01
N ALA A 101 -0.81 4.32 6.18
CA ALA A 101 -0.78 5.70 6.66
C ALA A 101 -2.05 6.06 7.45
N ILE A 102 -3.23 5.63 7.02
CA ILE A 102 -4.47 5.80 7.78
C ILE A 102 -4.38 5.08 9.13
N ARG A 103 -3.89 3.84 9.14
CA ARG A 103 -3.81 3.01 10.36
C ARG A 103 -2.75 3.48 11.36
N LYS A 104 -1.83 4.34 10.94
CA LYS A 104 -0.89 5.06 11.82
C LYS A 104 -1.48 6.33 12.43
N SER A 105 -2.61 6.82 11.92
CA SER A 105 -3.24 8.01 12.49
C SER A 105 -4.00 7.63 13.76
N PRO A 106 -3.67 8.21 14.93
CA PRO A 106 -4.41 7.96 16.17
C PRO A 106 -5.83 8.55 16.13
N ASP A 107 -6.06 9.52 15.24
CA ASP A 107 -7.31 10.28 15.13
C ASP A 107 -8.28 9.69 14.09
N ILE A 108 -7.88 8.63 13.35
CA ILE A 108 -8.74 7.96 12.37
C ILE A 108 -9.07 6.55 12.87
N ASN A 109 -10.36 6.23 12.93
CA ASN A 109 -10.87 4.99 13.52
C ASN A 109 -11.38 3.99 12.48
N GLY A 110 -11.38 4.35 11.20
CA GLY A 110 -11.73 3.47 10.10
C GLY A 110 -11.58 4.13 8.73
N TYR A 111 -11.83 3.36 7.68
CA TYR A 111 -11.76 3.83 6.31
C TYR A 111 -12.71 3.06 5.40
N HIS A 112 -13.15 3.72 4.33
CA HIS A 112 -13.82 3.09 3.21
C HIS A 112 -12.84 3.02 2.03
N TRP A 113 -12.40 1.81 1.68
CA TRP A 113 -11.56 1.59 0.50
C TRP A 113 -12.32 1.94 -0.78
N TRP A 114 -11.68 2.68 -1.69
CA TRP A 114 -12.22 2.99 -3.01
C TRP A 114 -11.56 2.12 -4.11
N LEU A 115 -12.12 1.03 -4.64
CA LEU A 115 -13.40 0.33 -4.41
C LEU A 115 -13.16 -1.19 -4.34
N PHE A 116 -14.19 -1.97 -4.00
CA PHE A 116 -14.12 -3.44 -4.16
C PHE A 116 -14.25 -3.86 -5.64
N GLN A 117 -15.29 -3.35 -6.31
CA GLN A 117 -15.61 -3.59 -7.72
C GLN A 117 -15.37 -2.30 -8.51
N GLU A 118 -14.87 -2.41 -9.75
CA GLU A 118 -14.75 -1.27 -10.65
C GLU A 118 -16.04 -0.48 -10.79
N TYR A 119 -15.92 0.84 -10.72
CA TYR A 119 -17.02 1.74 -11.06
C TYR A 119 -17.14 1.88 -12.58
N TRP A 120 -18.34 2.25 -13.02
CA TRP A 120 -18.61 2.61 -14.41
C TRP A 120 -17.58 3.62 -14.96
N GLU A 121 -17.09 3.40 -16.19
CA GLU A 121 -16.08 4.26 -16.85
C GLU A 121 -14.74 4.40 -16.10
N LYS A 122 -14.51 3.58 -15.07
CA LYS A 122 -13.26 3.57 -14.30
C LYS A 122 -12.66 2.18 -14.23
N SER A 123 -11.42 2.13 -13.76
CA SER A 123 -10.66 0.90 -13.54
C SER A 123 -10.09 0.86 -12.11
N ASP A 124 -10.90 1.32 -11.15
CA ASP A 124 -10.64 1.39 -9.71
C ASP A 124 -11.32 0.23 -8.98
N GLY A 125 -10.57 -0.79 -8.57
CA GLY A 125 -11.19 -1.93 -7.87
C GLY A 125 -10.27 -3.13 -7.74
N LEU A 126 -10.62 -4.03 -6.82
CA LEU A 126 -9.97 -5.33 -6.62
C LEU A 126 -10.47 -6.38 -7.62
N VAL A 127 -11.70 -6.23 -8.10
CA VAL A 127 -12.28 -7.02 -9.19
C VAL A 127 -12.81 -6.08 -10.29
N ASP A 128 -12.92 -6.58 -11.51
CA ASP A 128 -13.46 -5.79 -12.62
C ASP A 128 -14.98 -5.56 -12.51
N ALA A 129 -15.55 -4.80 -13.45
CA ALA A 129 -16.98 -4.47 -13.45
C ALA A 129 -17.91 -5.69 -13.45
N TYR A 130 -17.41 -6.88 -13.83
CA TYR A 130 -18.13 -8.16 -13.89
C TYR A 130 -17.66 -9.15 -12.82
N PHE A 131 -16.97 -8.69 -11.78
CA PHE A 131 -16.39 -9.52 -10.72
C PHE A 131 -15.34 -10.54 -11.20
N ARG A 132 -14.76 -10.36 -12.40
CA ARG A 132 -13.62 -11.18 -12.81
C ARG A 132 -12.40 -10.78 -11.98
N PRO A 133 -11.58 -11.76 -11.56
CA PRO A 133 -10.41 -11.47 -10.75
C PRO A 133 -9.37 -10.68 -11.54
N LYS A 134 -8.82 -9.65 -10.91
CA LYS A 134 -7.59 -8.97 -11.32
C LYS A 134 -6.35 -9.77 -10.90
N SER A 135 -5.16 -9.28 -11.19
CA SER A 135 -3.89 -9.86 -10.71
C SER A 135 -3.69 -9.72 -9.20
N ILE A 136 -4.63 -9.07 -8.49
CA ILE A 136 -4.60 -8.81 -7.06
C ILE A 136 -5.32 -9.95 -6.32
N THR A 137 -4.63 -10.60 -5.38
CA THR A 137 -5.19 -11.70 -4.60
C THR A 137 -5.52 -11.28 -3.17
N PRO A 138 -6.47 -11.96 -2.49
CA PRO A 138 -6.75 -11.72 -1.07
C PRO A 138 -5.51 -11.83 -0.18
N GLU A 139 -4.60 -12.76 -0.48
CA GLU A 139 -3.36 -12.99 0.27
C GLU A 139 -2.42 -11.79 0.20
N GLN A 140 -2.46 -11.02 -0.89
CA GLN A 140 -1.67 -9.80 -1.02
C GLN A 140 -2.31 -8.62 -0.27
N VAL A 141 -3.64 -8.60 -0.13
CA VAL A 141 -4.40 -7.52 0.54
C VAL A 141 -4.43 -7.69 2.06
N ARG A 142 -4.61 -8.92 2.56
CA ARG A 142 -4.73 -9.23 4.00
C ARG A 142 -3.60 -8.65 4.88
N PRO A 143 -2.30 -8.68 4.49
CA PRO A 143 -1.21 -8.17 5.30
C PRO A 143 -1.35 -6.72 5.78
N PHE A 144 -2.07 -5.89 5.03
CA PHE A 144 -2.28 -4.48 5.35
C PHE A 144 -3.76 -4.08 5.51
N ASN A 145 -4.68 -5.03 5.33
CA ASN A 145 -6.12 -4.84 5.47
C ASN A 145 -6.75 -6.02 6.24
N SER A 146 -6.32 -6.20 7.49
CA SER A 146 -6.89 -7.15 8.45
C SER A 146 -7.36 -6.43 9.72
N ASP A 147 -7.97 -7.18 10.63
CA ASP A 147 -8.32 -6.75 11.98
C ASP A 147 -7.08 -6.27 12.78
N LEU A 148 -5.96 -6.98 12.70
CA LEU A 148 -4.64 -6.59 13.20
C LEU A 148 -3.65 -6.45 12.04
N VAL A 149 -2.95 -5.32 11.98
CA VAL A 149 -1.94 -5.04 10.96
C VAL A 149 -0.62 -4.63 11.62
N ILE A 150 0.49 -5.23 11.15
CA ILE A 150 1.84 -4.81 11.51
C ILE A 150 2.22 -3.62 10.62
N LEU A 151 2.67 -2.54 11.23
CA LEU A 151 3.09 -1.29 10.60
C LEU A 151 4.58 -1.05 10.89
N GLN A 152 5.18 -0.14 10.15
CA GLN A 152 6.56 0.29 10.36
C GLN A 152 6.71 1.79 10.18
N GLU A 153 7.63 2.42 10.89
CA GLU A 153 8.08 3.80 10.70
C GLU A 153 9.60 3.84 10.49
N GLY A 154 10.08 4.78 9.68
CA GLY A 154 11.51 5.03 9.46
C GLY A 154 12.13 4.34 8.24
N LEU A 155 11.51 3.31 7.67
CA LEU A 155 12.04 2.65 6.47
C LEU A 155 12.02 3.62 5.27
N LYS A 156 13.20 3.99 4.78
CA LYS A 156 13.36 4.72 3.51
C LYS A 156 13.06 3.81 2.32
N ARG A 157 12.63 4.41 1.20
CA ARG A 157 12.42 3.68 -0.07
C ARG A 157 13.72 3.33 -0.80
N ASN A 158 14.74 4.14 -0.58
CA ASN A 158 16.07 3.97 -1.15
C ASN A 158 17.09 4.24 -0.05
N TYR A 159 18.18 3.48 -0.11
CA TYR A 159 19.36 3.59 0.73
C TYR A 159 20.60 3.54 -0.15
N ARG A 160 21.70 4.09 0.35
CA ARG A 160 23.05 3.90 -0.14
C ARG A 160 23.82 2.96 0.77
N THR A 161 24.88 2.35 0.24
CA THR A 161 25.76 1.41 0.95
C THR A 161 26.32 1.95 2.29
N ASP A 162 26.47 3.27 2.44
CA ASP A 162 26.97 3.91 3.66
C ASP A 162 25.86 4.26 4.68
N GLU A 163 24.60 3.95 4.37
CA GLU A 163 23.47 4.25 5.23
C GLU A 163 23.10 3.08 6.14
N THR A 164 22.55 3.44 7.30
CA THR A 164 21.93 2.50 8.23
C THR A 164 20.44 2.40 7.92
N LEU A 165 19.94 1.18 7.78
CA LEU A 165 18.50 0.91 7.76
C LEU A 165 17.96 1.00 9.17
N GLU A 166 16.93 1.82 9.36
CA GLU A 166 16.27 2.00 10.64
C GLU A 166 14.77 1.77 10.47
N VAL A 167 14.20 0.93 11.33
CA VAL A 167 12.77 0.60 11.28
C VAL A 167 12.22 0.40 12.68
N SER A 168 11.13 1.11 12.98
CA SER A 168 10.39 1.01 14.24
C SER A 168 9.04 0.33 13.96
N PRO A 169 8.79 -0.87 14.49
CA PRO A 169 7.50 -1.52 14.31
C PRO A 169 6.39 -0.82 15.10
N ALA A 170 5.16 -0.94 14.61
CA ALA A 170 3.95 -0.59 15.35
C ALA A 170 2.84 -1.59 15.03
N ILE A 171 1.91 -1.79 15.95
CA ILE A 171 0.79 -2.72 15.78
C ILE A 171 -0.50 -1.93 15.77
N SER A 172 -1.29 -2.06 14.71
CA SER A 172 -2.65 -1.51 14.63
C SER A 172 -3.64 -2.64 14.90
N ASN A 173 -4.11 -2.75 16.14
CA ASN A 173 -4.93 -3.87 16.61
C ASN A 173 -6.40 -3.46 16.81
N TYR A 174 -7.26 -3.96 15.93
CA TYR A 174 -8.73 -3.92 16.07
C TYR A 174 -9.33 -5.33 16.12
N SER A 175 -8.51 -6.37 16.28
CA SER A 175 -8.97 -7.75 16.52
C SER A 175 -9.72 -7.86 17.84
N PRO A 176 -10.55 -8.90 18.08
CA PRO A 176 -11.27 -9.06 19.35
C PRO A 176 -10.40 -9.17 20.61
N VAL A 177 -9.11 -9.46 20.48
CA VAL A 177 -8.17 -9.69 21.60
C VAL A 177 -7.28 -8.46 21.82
N ALA A 178 -7.02 -8.12 23.08
CA ALA A 178 -6.15 -7.02 23.50
C ALA A 178 -5.61 -7.27 24.92
N GLY A 179 -4.54 -6.57 25.29
CA GLY A 179 -3.94 -6.66 26.63
C GLY A 179 -3.03 -7.87 26.85
N GLU A 180 -2.76 -8.66 25.81
CA GLU A 180 -1.85 -9.80 25.84
C GLU A 180 -0.49 -9.46 25.23
N SER A 181 0.54 -10.24 25.56
CA SER A 181 1.85 -10.15 24.95
C SER A 181 1.89 -10.85 23.57
N GLY A 182 2.59 -10.29 22.60
CA GLY A 182 2.88 -10.94 21.32
C GLY A 182 4.38 -11.02 21.03
N LYS A 183 4.81 -12.02 20.26
CA LYS A 183 6.20 -12.13 19.81
C LYS A 183 6.31 -11.62 18.38
N LEU A 184 7.06 -10.53 18.18
CA LEU A 184 7.38 -10.01 16.86
C LEU A 184 8.75 -10.52 16.42
N THR A 185 8.83 -11.03 15.20
CA THR A 185 10.07 -11.40 14.50
C THR A 185 10.24 -10.48 13.30
N CYS A 186 11.42 -9.90 13.11
CA CYS A 186 11.77 -9.08 11.96
C CYS A 186 12.95 -9.70 11.21
N ILE A 187 12.84 -9.80 9.90
CA ILE A 187 13.88 -10.30 9.00
C ILE A 187 14.15 -9.23 7.93
N VAL A 188 15.41 -8.86 7.76
CA VAL A 188 15.89 -8.05 6.64
C VAL A 188 16.70 -8.93 5.70
N SER A 189 16.37 -8.88 4.41
CA SER A 189 17.04 -9.66 3.38
C SER A 189 17.38 -8.83 2.15
N ILE A 190 18.43 -9.21 1.44
CA ILE A 190 18.79 -8.71 0.11
C ILE A 190 18.81 -9.91 -0.85
N GLU A 191 18.07 -9.83 -1.95
CA GLU A 191 17.99 -10.92 -2.95
C GLU A 191 17.80 -12.31 -2.30
N GLU A 192 16.89 -12.39 -1.32
CA GLU A 192 16.56 -13.60 -0.55
C GLU A 192 17.62 -14.05 0.48
N GLN A 193 18.81 -13.44 0.51
CA GLN A 193 19.79 -13.65 1.56
C GLN A 193 19.41 -12.87 2.83
N ILE A 194 19.23 -13.58 3.95
CA ILE A 194 18.99 -12.95 5.27
C ILE A 194 20.27 -12.27 5.74
N LEU A 195 20.15 -10.99 6.09
CA LEU A 195 21.24 -10.18 6.63
C LEU A 195 21.06 -9.85 8.10
N PHE A 196 19.80 -9.78 8.53
CA PHE A 196 19.43 -9.48 9.91
C PHE A 196 18.17 -10.23 10.27
N GLU A 197 18.16 -10.79 11.48
CA GLU A 197 16.99 -11.39 12.10
C GLU A 197 17.01 -11.04 13.58
N ASP A 198 15.88 -10.54 14.09
CA ASP A 198 15.70 -10.27 15.51
C ASP A 198 14.26 -10.58 15.93
N SER A 199 14.07 -10.87 17.21
CA SER A 199 12.78 -11.18 17.80
C SER A 199 12.64 -10.57 19.19
N PHE A 200 11.50 -9.94 19.46
CA PHE A 200 11.21 -9.36 20.76
C PHE A 200 9.73 -9.48 21.11
N VAL A 201 9.43 -9.31 22.40
CA VAL A 201 8.07 -9.34 22.92
C VAL A 201 7.51 -7.92 22.96
N ILE A 202 6.28 -7.77 22.51
CA ILE A 202 5.47 -6.55 22.66
C ILE A 202 4.43 -6.87 23.73
N ASP A 203 4.40 -6.10 24.82
CA ASP A 203 3.51 -6.33 25.95
C ASP A 203 3.16 -5.00 26.64
N PRO A 204 1.87 -4.63 26.78
CA PRO A 204 0.71 -5.28 26.17
C PRO A 204 0.50 -4.85 24.70
N ILE A 205 -0.21 -5.69 23.92
CA ILE A 205 -0.82 -5.29 22.65
C ILE A 205 -2.28 -4.91 22.91
N ASP A 206 -2.52 -3.63 23.19
CA ASP A 206 -3.86 -3.07 23.40
C ASP A 206 -4.62 -2.83 22.09
N LYS A 207 -5.86 -2.34 22.18
CA LYS A 207 -6.65 -1.88 21.03
C LYS A 207 -6.10 -0.57 20.48
N GLY A 208 -6.24 -0.37 19.16
CA GLY A 208 -5.78 0.84 18.48
C GLY A 208 -4.32 0.71 18.03
N LEU A 209 -3.61 1.84 17.99
CA LEU A 209 -2.21 1.90 17.60
C LEU A 209 -1.30 1.68 18.82
N VAL A 210 -0.46 0.65 18.75
CA VAL A 210 0.56 0.32 19.75
C VAL A 210 1.94 0.53 19.13
N GLU A 211 2.62 1.60 19.53
CA GLU A 211 3.99 1.87 19.09
C GLU A 211 4.98 0.97 19.84
N CYS A 212 5.87 0.28 19.10
CA CYS A 212 6.91 -0.52 19.73
C CYS A 212 8.08 0.38 20.12
N ARG A 213 8.61 0.20 21.34
CA ARG A 213 9.80 0.94 21.79
C ARG A 213 11.09 0.45 21.14
N ASN A 214 11.08 -0.77 20.61
CA ASN A 214 12.23 -1.36 19.94
C ASN A 214 12.42 -0.74 18.56
N ARG A 215 13.55 -0.04 18.41
CA ARG A 215 14.03 0.44 17.12
C ARG A 215 15.05 -0.55 16.58
N LEU A 216 14.77 -1.12 15.40
CA LEU A 216 15.71 -1.99 14.71
C LEU A 216 16.63 -1.13 13.85
N SER A 217 17.93 -1.38 13.94
CA SER A 217 18.97 -0.62 13.25
C SER A 217 20.01 -1.59 12.71
N PHE A 218 20.31 -1.48 11.42
CA PHE A 218 21.18 -2.41 10.71
C PHE A 218 22.03 -1.67 9.68
N SER A 219 23.35 -1.87 9.73
CA SER A 219 24.26 -1.34 8.71
C SER A 219 24.12 -2.14 7.42
N LEU A 220 23.86 -1.46 6.32
CA LEU A 220 23.70 -2.10 5.02
C LEU A 220 25.07 -2.53 4.46
N PRO A 221 25.15 -3.67 3.76
CA PRO A 221 26.39 -4.10 3.14
C PRO A 221 26.72 -3.25 1.93
N GLU A 222 27.98 -3.31 1.50
CA GLU A 222 28.37 -2.77 0.21
C GLU A 222 27.86 -3.64 -0.94
N VAL A 223 27.33 -2.98 -1.97
CA VAL A 223 26.82 -3.62 -3.19
C VAL A 223 27.43 -2.95 -4.42
N ALA A 224 27.66 -3.74 -5.47
CA ALA A 224 28.20 -3.26 -6.74
C ALA A 224 27.12 -2.79 -7.73
N GLU A 225 25.87 -3.20 -7.52
CA GLU A 225 24.72 -2.87 -8.37
C GLU A 225 23.47 -2.65 -7.50
N PRO A 226 22.40 -2.01 -8.00
CA PRO A 226 21.18 -1.82 -7.24
C PRO A 226 20.58 -3.16 -6.78
N LYS A 227 20.30 -3.27 -5.48
CA LYS A 227 19.75 -4.48 -4.87
C LYS A 227 18.43 -4.18 -4.17
N ARG A 228 17.45 -5.09 -4.30
CA ARG A 228 16.20 -5.00 -3.56
C ARG A 228 16.41 -5.47 -2.12
N ILE A 229 16.04 -4.62 -1.16
CA ILE A 229 15.92 -4.97 0.25
C ILE A 229 14.47 -5.35 0.52
N LYS A 230 14.26 -6.45 1.26
CA LYS A 230 12.96 -6.82 1.81
C LYS A 230 13.03 -6.84 3.33
N VAL A 231 12.14 -6.08 3.96
CA VAL A 231 11.89 -6.10 5.42
C VAL A 231 10.59 -6.84 5.66
N ALA A 232 10.65 -7.98 6.33
CA ALA A 232 9.48 -8.80 6.64
C ALA A 232 9.31 -8.92 8.15
N MET A 233 8.08 -8.73 8.63
CA MET A 233 7.74 -8.86 10.05
C MET A 233 6.63 -9.88 10.21
N THR A 234 6.75 -10.71 11.25
CA THR A 234 5.76 -11.70 11.65
C THR A 234 5.45 -11.54 13.13
N LEU A 235 4.18 -11.45 13.48
CA LEU A 235 3.70 -11.39 14.85
C LEU A 235 2.93 -12.67 15.18
N ASP A 236 3.37 -13.37 16.21
CA ASP A 236 2.60 -14.42 16.88
C ASP A 236 1.83 -13.79 18.05
N PHE A 237 0.50 -13.75 17.98
CA PHE A 237 -0.38 -13.09 18.96
C PHE A 237 -1.70 -13.84 19.09
N ALA A 238 -2.11 -14.16 20.32
CA ALA A 238 -3.38 -14.83 20.63
C ALA A 238 -3.63 -16.11 19.79
N GLY A 239 -2.59 -16.91 19.54
CA GLY A 239 -2.66 -18.13 18.72
C GLY A 239 -2.77 -17.90 17.20
N ASN A 240 -2.74 -16.64 16.74
CA ASN A 240 -2.75 -16.27 15.34
C ASN A 240 -1.37 -15.77 14.89
N LYS A 241 -1.10 -15.90 13.59
CA LYS A 241 0.10 -15.38 12.95
C LYS A 241 -0.28 -14.28 11.96
N TYR A 242 0.24 -13.09 12.20
CA TYR A 242 0.11 -11.94 11.32
C TYR A 242 1.44 -11.68 10.64
N SER A 243 1.41 -11.22 9.40
CA SER A 243 2.64 -10.87 8.69
C SER A 243 2.43 -9.66 7.81
N ASN A 244 3.48 -8.87 7.66
CA ASN A 244 3.55 -7.79 6.69
C ASN A 244 4.99 -7.64 6.20
N HIS A 245 5.17 -7.03 5.04
CA HIS A 245 6.49 -6.78 4.49
C HIS A 245 6.53 -5.48 3.69
N TRP A 246 7.74 -4.99 3.48
CA TRP A 246 8.02 -3.78 2.72
C TRP A 246 9.27 -3.99 1.89
N ASP A 247 9.27 -3.37 0.71
CA ASP A 247 10.41 -3.33 -0.18
C ASP A 247 11.10 -1.97 -0.11
N SER A 248 12.41 -2.00 -0.23
CA SER A 248 13.28 -0.85 -0.37
C SER A 248 14.40 -1.21 -1.36
N TRP A 249 15.23 -0.24 -1.70
CA TRP A 249 16.33 -0.42 -2.64
C TRP A 249 17.65 0.08 -2.05
N LEU A 250 18.70 -0.70 -2.25
CA LEU A 250 20.08 -0.35 -1.90
C LEU A 250 20.85 -0.03 -3.17
N TYR A 251 21.51 1.11 -3.20
CA TYR A 251 22.34 1.54 -4.32
C TYR A 251 23.83 1.59 -3.94
N PRO A 252 24.75 1.33 -4.89
CA PRO A 252 26.17 1.53 -4.70
C PRO A 252 26.50 3.01 -4.41
N LEU A 253 27.67 3.26 -3.81
CA LEU A 253 28.16 4.63 -3.61
C LEU A 253 28.48 5.31 -4.95
N ASP A 254 29.09 4.56 -5.85
CA ASP A 254 29.46 4.98 -7.20
C ASP A 254 28.46 4.40 -8.20
N ILE A 255 27.70 5.27 -8.85
CA ILE A 255 26.88 4.90 -9.99
C ILE A 255 27.76 5.08 -11.23
N GLU A 256 28.61 4.10 -11.54
CA GLU A 256 29.27 4.03 -12.85
C GLU A 256 28.23 3.60 -13.89
N GLY A 257 27.53 4.57 -14.48
CA GLY A 257 26.57 4.34 -15.55
C GLY A 257 26.03 5.65 -16.08
N ASN A 258 25.72 5.70 -17.38
CA ASN A 258 25.10 6.86 -18.02
C ASN A 258 23.84 7.25 -17.24
N ILE A 259 23.95 8.29 -16.40
CA ILE A 259 22.78 8.98 -15.86
C ILE A 259 21.93 9.31 -17.08
N LEU A 260 20.72 8.75 -17.17
CA LEU A 260 19.72 9.19 -18.12
C LEU A 260 19.39 10.64 -17.77
N LYS A 261 20.19 11.57 -18.31
CA LYS A 261 19.84 12.97 -18.39
C LYS A 261 18.65 13.00 -19.36
N ASN A 262 17.49 13.43 -18.88
CA ASN A 262 16.24 13.58 -19.62
C ASN A 262 15.31 12.34 -19.61
N VAL A 263 14.97 11.81 -18.44
CA VAL A 263 13.67 11.12 -18.30
C VAL A 263 12.60 12.19 -18.09
N GLU A 264 12.03 12.70 -19.17
CA GLU A 264 10.83 13.54 -19.12
C GLU A 264 9.62 12.66 -18.86
N PHE A 265 9.09 12.70 -17.64
CA PHE A 265 7.77 12.16 -17.35
C PHE A 265 6.74 13.14 -17.92
N PHE A 266 6.19 12.85 -19.09
CA PHE A 266 5.05 13.57 -19.61
C PHE A 266 3.81 13.23 -18.77
N VAL A 267 3.48 14.11 -17.84
CA VAL A 267 2.14 14.16 -17.24
C VAL A 267 1.32 15.06 -18.16
N SER A 268 0.51 14.48 -19.05
CA SER A 268 -0.48 15.27 -19.80
C SER A 268 -1.56 15.75 -18.84
N SER A 269 -1.72 17.07 -18.75
CA SER A 269 -2.83 17.77 -18.07
C SER A 269 -4.18 17.45 -18.69
#